data_AF-A0A972UWN5-F1
#
_entry.id   AF-A0A972UWN5-F1
#
_cell.length_a   1.000
_cell.length_b   1.000
_cell.length_c   1.000
_cell.angle_alpha   90.00
_cell.angle_beta   90.00
_cell.angle_gamma   90.00
#
_symmetry.space_group_name_H-M   'P 1'
#
loop_
_entity.id
_entity.type
_entity.pdbx_description
1 polymer ?
#
loop_
_entity_poly.entity_id
_entity_poly.type
_entity_poly.pdbx_seq_one_letter_code
_entity_poly.pdbx_strand_id
1 'polypeptide(L)'
;MEKGTIIWALLISLCLIGVLVFTLTSCLSQEKIDKTEGRKELLNKIDELKLKYSQNPENLKIAAEYARKLFTIGDFIKSQEVLKPLITNPKATENDIYLFAHIAYLQGRYSDAEKLADLLFQTGSDAMKVKAQVALAMIYYQTKQYGKAKNLFHGLEGKIQLALWDLMKSYDDEIPYQIDWNESSRTSIHFLKTDPLPVVAIEINGKQINCIIDTGGELFYLDETVANSMGIKPVANQMETFAGGKTIEVGYAKVDNLKLGSVTIKSVPIKTGKIKWIQVGGDLEISGIITTGILQQFLSTMDYINGELVLRPRSELGREMFLAETKGKDIVEIPFVLALTHIMIVRGQLNGKGGFNLFLDSGLADESAAILLPEQTMNYLGIPLPVMETIPEESGGLAGGGFTIGRFTMENVGLASLQQKKVGGLYGVFPPTLYMDCEFIVDGLISHQYLKNYSWTIDFSRMVMAFSK
;
A
#
# COMPACT_ATOMS: atom_id res chain seq x y z
N MET A 1 34.51 -12.36 -13.55
CA MET A 1 33.76 -11.61 -12.52
C MET A 1 32.32 -12.05 -12.67
N GLU A 2 31.87 -12.95 -11.80
CA GLU A 2 30.48 -13.37 -11.75
C GLU A 2 29.61 -12.14 -11.49
N LYS A 3 28.53 -11.99 -12.27
CA LYS A 3 27.52 -10.96 -12.05
C LYS A 3 26.85 -11.28 -10.73
N GLY A 4 27.27 -10.60 -9.65
CA GLY A 4 26.60 -10.70 -8.36
C GLY A 4 25.15 -10.31 -8.53
N THR A 5 24.24 -11.19 -8.12
CA THR A 5 22.80 -10.96 -8.13
C THR A 5 22.49 -9.82 -7.14
N ILE A 6 22.24 -8.61 -7.64
CA ILE A 6 21.82 -7.49 -6.80
C ILE A 6 20.31 -7.58 -6.64
N ILE A 7 19.86 -7.86 -5.42
CA ILE A 7 18.45 -7.85 -5.06
C ILE A 7 18.14 -6.49 -4.46
N TRP A 8 17.22 -5.78 -5.11
CA TRP A 8 16.76 -4.48 -4.67
C TRP A 8 15.45 -4.68 -3.92
N ALA A 9 15.53 -5.02 -2.64
CA ALA A 9 14.37 -5.03 -1.75
C ALA A 9 14.12 -3.59 -1.26
N LEU A 10 13.49 -2.76 -2.10
CA LEU A 10 13.57 -1.31 -1.93
C LEU A 10 12.59 -0.72 -0.92
N LEU A 11 11.32 -1.08 -0.85
CA LEU A 11 10.51 -0.73 0.32
C LEU A 11 9.37 -1.70 0.53
N ILE A 12 9.48 -2.48 1.59
CA ILE A 12 8.32 -2.65 2.45
C ILE A 12 8.63 -1.83 3.69
N SER A 13 8.32 -0.52 3.66
CA SER A 13 8.18 0.19 4.92
C SER A 13 6.89 -0.31 5.54
N LEU A 14 7.02 -1.16 6.56
CA LEU A 14 5.90 -1.39 7.46
C LEU A 14 5.73 -0.10 8.25
N CYS A 15 4.80 0.74 7.79
CA CYS A 15 4.37 1.86 8.60
C CYS A 15 3.81 1.27 9.90
N LEU A 16 4.45 1.59 11.04
CA LEU A 16 4.07 1.13 12.38
C LEU A 16 2.64 1.54 12.79
N ILE A 17 1.87 2.17 11.91
CA ILE A 17 0.44 2.39 12.06
C ILE A 17 -0.28 1.09 12.46
N GLY A 18 0.08 -0.06 11.84
CA GLY A 18 -0.45 -1.37 12.23
C GLY A 18 -0.11 -1.76 13.67
N VAL A 19 1.09 -1.38 14.15
CA VAL A 19 1.51 -1.60 15.55
C VAL A 19 0.87 -0.59 16.50
N LEU A 20 0.59 0.64 16.07
CA LEU A 20 -0.06 1.67 16.87
C LEU A 20 -1.53 1.34 17.13
N VAL A 21 -2.25 0.89 16.10
CA VAL A 21 -3.62 0.37 16.25
C VAL A 21 -3.61 -0.82 17.20
N PHE A 22 -2.67 -1.77 17.08
CA PHE A 22 -2.61 -2.95 17.95
C PHE A 22 -2.20 -2.65 19.41
N THR A 23 -1.26 -1.74 19.65
CA THR A 23 -0.78 -1.43 21.02
C THR A 23 -1.81 -0.63 21.83
N LEU A 24 -2.51 0.32 21.20
CA LEU A 24 -3.60 1.07 21.87
C LEU A 24 -4.85 0.20 22.08
N THR A 25 -5.16 -0.71 21.15
CA THR A 25 -6.35 -1.55 21.22
C THR A 25 -6.17 -2.82 22.05
N SER A 26 -4.95 -3.35 22.18
CA SER A 26 -4.65 -4.45 23.11
C SER A 26 -4.67 -4.01 24.57
N CYS A 27 -4.43 -2.73 24.87
CA CYS A 27 -4.65 -2.17 26.20
C CYS A 27 -6.13 -1.94 26.55
N LEU A 28 -7.03 -1.92 25.54
CA LEU A 28 -8.41 -1.42 25.71
C LEU A 28 -9.52 -2.31 25.11
N SER A 29 -9.21 -3.41 24.39
CA SER A 29 -10.23 -4.29 23.77
C SER A 29 -9.85 -5.77 23.80
N GLN A 30 -10.85 -6.64 24.02
CA GLN A 30 -10.72 -8.09 24.24
C GLN A 30 -10.65 -8.96 22.97
N GLU A 31 -10.78 -8.42 21.76
CA GLU A 31 -10.75 -9.26 20.54
C GLU A 31 -9.34 -9.33 19.96
N LYS A 32 -8.60 -10.39 20.32
CA LYS A 32 -7.37 -10.80 19.62
C LYS A 32 -7.75 -11.42 18.29
N ILE A 33 -7.34 -10.80 17.18
CA ILE A 33 -7.20 -11.50 15.91
C ILE A 33 -6.16 -12.61 16.14
N ASP A 34 -6.55 -13.87 15.95
CA ASP A 34 -5.62 -14.98 16.05
C ASP A 34 -4.66 -14.96 14.86
N LYS A 35 -3.47 -14.38 15.09
CA LYS A 35 -2.40 -14.28 14.09
C LYS A 35 -1.80 -15.66 13.71
N THR A 36 -2.28 -16.76 14.30
CA THR A 36 -1.85 -18.13 14.01
C THR A 36 -2.77 -18.87 13.05
N GLU A 37 -3.99 -18.36 12.78
CA GLU A 37 -4.91 -19.00 11.84
C GLU A 37 -4.42 -18.87 10.40
N GLY A 38 -4.05 -20.00 9.80
CA GLY A 38 -3.77 -20.09 8.37
C GLY A 38 -5.05 -20.03 7.53
N ARG A 39 -4.86 -19.81 6.22
CA ARG A 39 -5.98 -19.74 5.28
C ARG A 39 -6.83 -20.98 5.20
N LYS A 40 -6.23 -22.17 5.29
CA LYS A 40 -6.98 -23.43 5.21
C LYS A 40 -7.99 -23.51 6.35
N GLU A 41 -7.56 -23.18 7.55
CA GLU A 41 -8.37 -23.18 8.76
C GLU A 41 -9.50 -22.14 8.66
N LEU A 42 -9.20 -20.95 8.15
CA LEU A 42 -10.19 -19.91 7.92
C LEU A 42 -11.24 -20.30 6.89
N LEU A 43 -10.85 -20.90 5.76
CA LEU A 43 -11.78 -21.36 4.74
C LEU A 43 -12.75 -22.42 5.28
N ASN A 44 -12.23 -23.39 6.05
CA ASN A 44 -13.09 -24.40 6.69
C ASN A 44 -14.12 -23.76 7.65
N LYS A 45 -13.69 -22.79 8.46
CA LYS A 45 -14.59 -22.04 9.37
C LYS A 45 -15.63 -21.23 8.59
N ILE A 46 -15.25 -20.63 7.47
CA ILE A 46 -16.15 -19.87 6.59
C ILE A 46 -17.24 -20.80 6.02
N ASP A 47 -16.89 -22.01 5.60
CA ASP A 47 -17.86 -22.97 5.07
C ASP A 47 -18.88 -23.40 6.14
N GLU A 48 -18.41 -23.66 7.37
CA GLU A 48 -19.31 -23.95 8.51
C GLU A 48 -20.23 -22.78 8.85
N LEU A 49 -19.68 -21.55 8.90
CA LEU A 49 -20.44 -20.34 9.20
C LEU A 49 -21.43 -20.00 8.09
N LYS A 50 -21.07 -20.24 6.83
CA LYS A 50 -21.95 -20.07 5.68
C LYS A 50 -23.18 -20.96 5.79
N LEU A 51 -23.02 -22.21 6.19
CA LEU A 51 -24.15 -23.13 6.39
C LEU A 51 -25.07 -22.63 7.51
N LYS A 52 -24.50 -22.28 8.66
CA LYS A 52 -25.24 -21.75 9.83
C LYS A 52 -25.98 -20.45 9.49
N TYR A 53 -25.32 -19.53 8.78
CA TYR A 53 -25.92 -18.27 8.34
C TYR A 53 -27.06 -18.50 7.35
N SER A 54 -26.90 -19.43 6.40
CA SER A 54 -27.95 -19.75 5.42
C SER A 54 -29.21 -20.35 6.07
N GLN A 55 -29.05 -21.08 7.18
CA GLN A 55 -30.17 -21.65 7.95
C GLN A 55 -30.87 -20.62 8.84
N ASN A 56 -30.17 -19.59 9.30
CA ASN A 56 -30.72 -18.58 10.19
C ASN A 56 -30.05 -17.20 9.96
N PRO A 57 -30.41 -16.50 8.86
CA PRO A 57 -29.76 -15.25 8.48
C PRO A 57 -30.05 -14.09 9.45
N GLU A 58 -31.15 -14.18 10.21
CA GLU A 58 -31.54 -13.19 11.22
C GLU A 58 -30.71 -13.30 12.51
N ASN A 59 -29.91 -14.37 12.67
CA ASN A 59 -29.00 -14.50 13.80
C ASN A 59 -27.81 -13.56 13.64
N LEU A 60 -27.95 -12.36 14.23
CA LEU A 60 -26.97 -11.29 14.15
C LEU A 60 -25.55 -11.72 14.57
N LYS A 61 -25.43 -12.61 15.57
CA LYS A 61 -24.12 -13.09 16.04
C LYS A 61 -23.43 -13.96 14.98
N ILE A 62 -24.17 -14.87 14.36
CA ILE A 62 -23.64 -15.74 13.28
C ILE A 62 -23.28 -14.90 12.06
N ALA A 63 -24.14 -13.96 11.68
CA ALA A 63 -23.89 -13.06 10.57
C ALA A 63 -22.63 -12.21 10.79
N ALA A 64 -22.46 -11.64 11.99
CA ALA A 64 -21.28 -10.85 12.34
C ALA A 64 -19.99 -11.67 12.32
N GLU A 65 -20.02 -12.89 12.87
CA GLU A 65 -18.88 -13.81 12.83
C GLU A 65 -18.52 -14.24 11.41
N TYR A 66 -19.53 -14.56 10.60
CA TYR A 66 -19.35 -14.90 9.19
C TYR A 66 -18.74 -13.75 8.40
N ALA A 67 -19.26 -12.53 8.56
CA ALA A 67 -18.72 -11.34 7.91
C ALA A 67 -17.27 -11.05 8.32
N ARG A 68 -16.92 -11.20 9.60
CA ARG A 68 -15.53 -11.05 10.08
C ARG A 68 -14.60 -12.05 9.40
N LYS A 69 -14.98 -13.32 9.30
CA LYS A 69 -14.14 -14.33 8.65
C LYS A 69 -14.00 -14.10 7.14
N LEU A 70 -15.07 -13.67 6.47
CA LEU A 70 -15.00 -13.23 5.07
C LEU A 70 -14.04 -12.06 4.88
N PHE A 71 -14.10 -11.06 5.76
CA PHE A 71 -13.16 -9.94 5.77
C PHE A 71 -11.71 -10.42 5.95
N THR A 72 -11.46 -11.31 6.93
CA THR A 72 -10.11 -11.83 7.21
C THR A 72 -9.48 -12.52 6.00
N ILE A 73 -10.25 -13.19 5.13
CA ILE A 73 -9.72 -13.80 3.90
C ILE A 73 -9.73 -12.85 2.69
N GLY A 74 -10.15 -11.60 2.87
CA GLY A 74 -10.20 -10.55 1.85
C GLY A 74 -11.42 -10.59 0.93
N ASP A 75 -12.51 -11.27 1.31
CA ASP A 75 -13.79 -11.20 0.59
C ASP A 75 -14.62 -10.03 1.13
N PHE A 76 -14.14 -8.82 0.82
CA PHE A 76 -14.73 -7.57 1.30
C PHE A 76 -16.14 -7.35 0.77
N ILE A 77 -16.42 -7.78 -0.46
CA ILE A 77 -17.75 -7.65 -1.07
C ILE A 77 -18.75 -8.49 -0.28
N LYS A 78 -18.48 -9.79 -0.10
CA LYS A 78 -19.38 -10.66 0.64
C LYS A 78 -19.50 -10.25 2.11
N SER A 79 -18.39 -9.85 2.72
CA SER A 79 -18.39 -9.35 4.11
C SER A 79 -19.32 -8.14 4.24
N GLN A 80 -19.22 -7.17 3.33
CA GLN A 80 -20.07 -5.99 3.29
C GLN A 80 -21.55 -6.34 3.09
N GLU A 81 -21.86 -7.27 2.17
CA GLU A 81 -23.23 -7.73 1.94
C GLU A 81 -23.87 -8.28 3.21
N VAL A 82 -23.12 -9.10 3.97
CA VAL A 82 -23.59 -9.70 5.22
C VAL A 82 -23.72 -8.64 6.34
N LEU A 83 -22.84 -7.64 6.38
CA LEU A 83 -22.86 -6.57 7.39
C LEU A 83 -23.96 -5.52 7.14
N LYS A 84 -24.34 -5.28 5.89
CA LYS A 84 -25.29 -4.21 5.54
C LYS A 84 -26.61 -4.27 6.35
N PRO A 85 -27.32 -5.41 6.48
CA PRO A 85 -28.50 -5.48 7.34
C PRO A 85 -28.17 -5.34 8.83
N LEU A 86 -26.98 -5.77 9.27
CA LEU A 86 -26.54 -5.69 10.66
C LEU A 86 -26.39 -4.24 11.11
N ILE A 87 -25.69 -3.40 10.34
CA ILE A 87 -25.43 -2.01 10.72
C ILE A 87 -26.69 -1.13 10.72
N THR A 88 -27.76 -1.56 10.04
CA THR A 88 -29.06 -0.89 10.09
C THR A 88 -29.93 -1.35 11.27
N ASN A 89 -29.51 -2.39 11.99
CA ASN A 89 -30.22 -2.91 13.14
C ASN A 89 -29.87 -2.09 14.40
N PRO A 90 -30.84 -1.69 15.24
CA PRO A 90 -30.56 -1.00 16.50
C PRO A 90 -29.65 -1.77 17.48
N LYS A 91 -29.47 -3.09 17.28
CA LYS A 91 -28.59 -3.96 18.07
C LYS A 91 -27.20 -4.14 17.45
N ALA A 92 -26.85 -3.40 16.40
CA ALA A 92 -25.50 -3.44 15.83
C ALA A 92 -24.45 -3.14 16.90
N THR A 93 -23.37 -3.90 16.92
CA THR A 93 -22.25 -3.60 17.82
C THR A 93 -21.36 -2.53 17.22
N GLU A 94 -20.60 -1.83 18.06
CA GLU A 94 -19.60 -0.86 17.59
C GLU A 94 -18.53 -1.51 16.70
N ASN A 95 -18.20 -2.78 16.92
CA ASN A 95 -17.26 -3.53 16.08
C ASN A 95 -17.83 -3.83 14.69
N ASP A 96 -19.13 -4.09 14.56
CA ASP A 96 -19.77 -4.32 13.25
C ASP A 96 -19.79 -3.04 12.42
N ILE A 97 -20.08 -1.90 13.06
CA ILE A 97 -20.04 -0.57 12.46
C ILE A 97 -18.60 -0.24 12.04
N TYR A 98 -17.62 -0.49 12.91
CA TYR A 98 -16.20 -0.26 12.62
C TYR A 98 -15.74 -1.09 11.43
N LEU A 99 -16.09 -2.38 11.38
CA LEU A 99 -15.74 -3.26 10.27
C LEU A 99 -16.34 -2.78 8.95
N PHE A 100 -17.60 -2.33 8.95
CA PHE A 100 -18.23 -1.78 7.76
C PHE A 100 -17.58 -0.46 7.30
N ALA A 101 -17.19 0.40 8.25
CA ALA A 101 -16.42 1.62 7.98
C ALA A 101 -15.04 1.29 7.40
N HIS A 102 -14.36 0.27 7.93
CA HIS A 102 -13.07 -0.19 7.44
C HIS A 102 -13.18 -0.74 6.01
N ILE A 103 -14.19 -1.55 5.70
CA ILE A 103 -14.43 -2.00 4.32
C ILE A 103 -14.72 -0.82 3.39
N ALA A 104 -15.48 0.18 3.84
CA ALA A 104 -15.71 1.40 3.05
C ALA A 104 -14.40 2.16 2.77
N TYR A 105 -13.52 2.29 3.76
CA TYR A 105 -12.19 2.87 3.59
C TYR A 105 -11.36 2.11 2.55
N LEU A 106 -11.25 0.79 2.71
CA LEU A 106 -10.49 -0.08 1.79
C LEU A 106 -10.95 0.05 0.33
N GLN A 107 -12.25 0.24 0.12
CA GLN A 107 -12.88 0.40 -1.20
C GLN A 107 -12.85 1.85 -1.74
N GLY A 108 -12.15 2.78 -1.08
CA GLY A 108 -12.10 4.19 -1.48
C GLY A 108 -13.41 4.96 -1.26
N ARG A 109 -14.39 4.39 -0.55
CA ARG A 109 -15.66 5.05 -0.18
C ARG A 109 -15.46 5.91 1.06
N TYR A 110 -14.54 6.87 0.99
CA TYR A 110 -14.09 7.65 2.14
C TYR A 110 -15.20 8.48 2.80
N SER A 111 -16.17 8.99 2.04
CA SER A 111 -17.31 9.72 2.63
C SER A 111 -18.19 8.83 3.53
N ASP A 112 -18.39 7.57 3.15
CA ASP A 112 -19.15 6.62 3.97
C ASP A 112 -18.33 6.19 5.20
N ALA A 113 -17.03 5.95 5.00
CA ALA A 113 -16.11 5.63 6.08
C ALA A 113 -16.03 6.75 7.13
N GLU A 114 -15.94 8.02 6.69
CA GLU A 114 -15.87 9.20 7.57
C GLU A 114 -17.13 9.30 8.43
N LYS A 115 -18.32 9.22 7.83
CA LYS A 115 -19.60 9.28 8.56
C LYS A 115 -19.70 8.23 9.66
N LEU A 116 -19.27 7.00 9.38
CA LEU A 116 -19.33 5.90 10.35
C LEU A 116 -18.24 6.02 11.42
N ALA A 117 -17.05 6.47 11.06
CA ALA A 117 -15.98 6.74 12.01
C ALA A 117 -16.35 7.90 12.95
N ASP A 118 -16.96 8.97 12.44
CA ASP A 118 -17.48 10.08 13.25
C ASP A 118 -18.57 9.62 14.22
N LEU A 119 -19.49 8.78 13.78
CA LEU A 119 -20.51 8.17 14.65
C LEU A 119 -19.84 7.41 15.81
N LEU A 120 -18.87 6.55 15.50
CA LEU A 120 -18.13 5.79 16.52
C LEU A 120 -17.31 6.68 17.46
N PHE A 121 -16.74 7.77 16.95
CA PHE A 121 -16.03 8.73 17.79
C PHE A 121 -16.96 9.46 18.77
N GLN A 122 -18.21 9.70 18.37
CA GLN A 122 -19.20 10.37 19.24
C GLN A 122 -19.84 9.41 20.24
N THR A 123 -20.18 8.19 19.82
CA THR A 123 -21.06 7.29 20.60
C THR A 123 -20.37 6.03 21.12
N GLY A 124 -19.17 5.69 20.63
CA GLY A 124 -18.47 4.46 20.99
C GLY A 124 -17.95 4.43 22.43
N SER A 125 -17.51 3.26 22.86
CA SER A 125 -16.70 3.08 24.07
C SER A 125 -15.39 3.88 23.98
N ASP A 126 -14.72 4.16 25.11
CA ASP A 126 -13.44 4.90 25.09
C ASP A 126 -12.40 4.22 24.18
N ALA A 127 -12.36 2.89 24.19
CA ALA A 127 -11.52 2.09 23.30
C ALA A 127 -11.87 2.33 21.82
N MET A 128 -13.17 2.30 21.50
CA MET A 128 -13.66 2.51 20.15
C MET A 128 -13.46 3.95 19.68
N LYS A 129 -13.60 4.95 20.55
CA LYS A 129 -13.30 6.35 20.22
C LYS A 129 -11.85 6.54 19.79
N VAL A 130 -10.90 5.83 20.41
CA VAL A 130 -9.51 5.85 19.98
C VAL A 130 -9.36 5.19 18.59
N LYS A 131 -9.96 4.01 18.38
CA LYS A 131 -9.96 3.34 17.06
C LYS A 131 -10.55 4.23 15.96
N ALA A 132 -11.67 4.88 16.25
CA ALA A 132 -12.35 5.79 15.34
C ALA A 132 -11.48 7.00 14.97
N GLN A 133 -10.76 7.59 15.93
CA GLN A 133 -9.82 8.68 15.65
C GLN A 133 -8.65 8.24 14.78
N VAL A 134 -8.14 7.01 14.94
CA VAL A 134 -7.12 6.48 14.01
C VAL A 134 -7.69 6.28 12.61
N ALA A 135 -8.91 5.76 12.48
CA ALA A 135 -9.58 5.64 11.19
C ALA A 135 -9.80 7.03 10.53
N LEU A 136 -10.24 8.03 11.30
CA LEU A 136 -10.39 9.41 10.84
C LEU A 136 -9.04 10.00 10.39
N ALA A 137 -7.94 9.75 11.11
CA ALA A 137 -6.62 10.20 10.67
C ALA A 137 -6.24 9.63 9.29
N MET A 138 -6.50 8.34 9.04
CA MET A 138 -6.27 7.73 7.72
C MET A 138 -7.18 8.32 6.65
N ILE A 139 -8.46 8.55 6.97
CA ILE A 139 -9.43 9.16 6.05
C ILE A 139 -8.99 10.59 5.69
N TYR A 140 -8.59 11.40 6.66
CA TYR A 140 -8.12 12.77 6.44
C TYR A 140 -6.86 12.80 5.59
N TYR A 141 -5.97 11.83 5.76
CA TYR A 141 -4.82 11.63 4.88
C TYR A 141 -5.26 11.39 3.43
N GLN A 142 -6.10 10.37 3.20
CA GLN A 142 -6.54 9.98 1.86
C GLN A 142 -7.34 11.06 1.13
N THR A 143 -8.11 11.84 1.89
CA THR A 143 -9.00 12.88 1.36
C THR A 143 -8.38 14.28 1.36
N LYS A 144 -7.11 14.43 1.78
CA LYS A 144 -6.39 15.70 1.91
C LYS A 144 -7.04 16.69 2.90
N GLN A 145 -7.87 16.20 3.82
CA GLN A 145 -8.54 17.02 4.84
C GLN A 145 -7.62 17.27 6.06
N TYR A 146 -6.36 17.65 5.82
CA TYR A 146 -5.30 17.69 6.85
C TYR A 146 -5.65 18.61 8.02
N GLY A 147 -6.32 19.75 7.76
CA GLY A 147 -6.74 20.67 8.81
C GLY A 147 -7.76 20.10 9.81
N LYS A 148 -8.45 18.99 9.49
CA LYS A 148 -9.30 18.28 10.46
C LYS A 148 -8.50 17.48 11.49
N ALA A 149 -7.24 17.15 11.19
CA ALA A 149 -6.38 16.35 12.06
C ALA A 149 -6.09 17.01 13.41
N LYS A 150 -6.16 18.35 13.51
CA LYS A 150 -5.97 19.10 14.77
C LYS A 150 -7.00 18.77 15.86
N ASN A 151 -8.15 18.22 15.48
CA ASN A 151 -9.23 17.86 16.40
C ASN A 151 -9.16 16.40 16.88
N LEU A 152 -8.15 15.64 16.44
CA LEU A 152 -7.97 14.25 16.83
C LEU A 152 -7.03 14.13 18.04
N PHE A 153 -7.26 13.08 18.83
CA PHE A 153 -6.42 12.64 19.95
C PHE A 153 -6.27 13.64 21.10
N HIS A 154 -7.23 14.54 21.29
CA HIS A 154 -7.22 15.49 22.39
C HIS A 154 -7.19 14.77 23.75
N GLY A 155 -6.26 15.15 24.64
CA GLY A 155 -6.03 14.49 25.92
C GLY A 155 -5.24 13.18 25.84
N LEU A 156 -4.82 12.78 24.65
CA LEU A 156 -3.96 11.61 24.38
C LEU A 156 -2.60 12.03 23.80
N GLU A 157 -2.25 13.32 23.88
CA GLU A 157 -0.96 13.84 23.44
C GLU A 157 0.19 13.11 24.17
N GLY A 158 1.22 12.72 23.43
CA GLY A 158 2.33 11.93 23.95
C GLY A 158 2.03 10.44 24.20
N LYS A 159 0.76 10.01 24.16
CA LYS A 159 0.37 8.59 24.18
C LYS A 159 0.18 8.00 22.78
N ILE A 160 -0.10 8.85 21.80
CA ILE A 160 -0.20 8.49 20.38
C ILE A 160 1.12 8.85 19.69
N GLN A 161 1.81 7.87 19.13
CA GLN A 161 3.00 8.08 18.30
C GLN A 161 2.64 7.89 16.82
N LEU A 162 2.11 8.94 16.19
CA LEU A 162 1.70 8.89 14.78
C LEU A 162 2.30 10.09 14.05
N ALA A 163 3.50 9.93 13.47
CA ALA A 163 4.19 11.04 12.81
C ALA A 163 3.40 11.59 11.61
N LEU A 164 2.59 10.75 10.95
CA LEU A 164 1.65 11.20 9.92
C LEU A 164 0.62 12.20 10.45
N TRP A 165 0.14 12.03 11.68
CA TRP A 165 -0.80 12.94 12.32
C TRP A 165 -0.14 14.28 12.63
N ASP A 166 1.08 14.28 13.15
CA ASP A 166 1.86 15.49 13.37
C ASP A 166 2.16 16.22 12.06
N LEU A 167 2.47 15.49 10.99
CA LEU A 167 2.61 16.05 9.65
C LEU A 167 1.31 16.69 9.16
N MET A 168 0.15 16.03 9.30
CA MET A 168 -1.12 16.62 8.88
C MET A 168 -1.44 17.89 9.66
N LYS A 169 -1.18 17.91 10.98
CA LYS A 169 -1.36 19.11 11.80
C LYS A 169 -0.49 20.27 11.35
N SER A 170 0.73 20.02 10.84
CA SER A 170 1.64 21.08 10.40
C SER A 170 1.19 21.81 9.14
N TYR A 171 0.11 21.37 8.48
CA TYR A 171 -0.49 22.08 7.35
C TYR A 171 -1.49 23.16 7.78
N ASP A 172 -1.92 23.17 9.04
CA ASP A 172 -2.99 24.05 9.52
C ASP A 172 -4.22 24.00 8.57
N ASP A 173 -4.51 25.10 7.86
CA ASP A 173 -5.61 25.19 6.90
C ASP A 173 -5.16 25.09 5.42
N GLU A 174 -3.87 24.82 5.19
CA GLU A 174 -3.30 24.63 3.85
C GLU A 174 -3.67 23.27 3.27
N ILE A 175 -4.11 23.27 2.00
CA ILE A 175 -4.44 22.03 1.28
C ILE A 175 -3.15 21.43 0.71
N PRO A 176 -2.82 20.16 1.03
CA PRO A 176 -1.65 19.49 0.45
C PRO A 176 -1.87 19.12 -1.02
N TYR A 177 -0.78 18.91 -1.75
CA TYR A 177 -0.78 18.45 -3.14
C TYR A 177 -1.59 19.35 -4.09
N GLN A 178 -1.31 20.65 -4.10
CA GLN A 178 -1.95 21.57 -5.05
C GLN A 178 -1.29 21.42 -6.42
N ILE A 179 -2.04 20.93 -7.40
CA ILE A 179 -1.49 20.56 -8.72
C ILE A 179 -1.70 21.72 -9.69
N ASP A 180 -0.61 22.16 -10.31
CA ASP A 180 -0.57 23.11 -11.41
C ASP A 180 -0.08 22.39 -12.68
N TRP A 181 -0.94 22.32 -13.69
CA TRP A 181 -0.60 21.69 -14.97
C TRP A 181 0.17 22.60 -15.93
N ASN A 182 0.41 23.87 -15.56
CA ASN A 182 1.12 24.87 -16.37
C ASN A 182 0.62 24.90 -17.82
N GLU A 183 -0.70 25.10 -18.00
CA GLU A 183 -1.42 25.11 -19.29
C GLU A 183 -1.47 23.78 -20.06
N SER A 184 -0.82 22.73 -19.54
CA SER A 184 -0.96 21.37 -20.08
C SER A 184 -2.22 20.66 -19.54
N SER A 185 -2.51 19.49 -20.10
CA SER A 185 -3.52 18.54 -19.62
C SER A 185 -2.99 17.10 -19.51
N ARG A 186 -1.70 16.90 -19.80
CA ARG A 186 -0.98 15.63 -19.78
C ARG A 186 0.52 15.90 -19.69
N THR A 187 1.24 15.01 -19.04
CA THR A 187 2.71 15.00 -19.16
C THR A 187 3.24 13.58 -19.24
N SER A 188 4.39 13.42 -19.90
CA SER A 188 5.14 12.17 -19.99
C SER A 188 6.57 12.46 -19.52
N ILE A 189 7.14 11.51 -18.79
CA ILE A 189 8.50 11.56 -18.29
C ILE A 189 9.20 10.27 -18.71
N HIS A 190 10.20 10.37 -19.56
CA HIS A 190 10.96 9.21 -20.00
C HIS A 190 11.76 8.60 -18.86
N PHE A 191 11.83 7.26 -18.87
CA PHE A 191 12.71 6.52 -17.99
C PHE A 191 14.17 6.76 -18.43
N LEU A 192 14.99 7.27 -17.51
CA LEU A 192 16.44 7.28 -17.65
C LEU A 192 17.00 5.85 -17.67
N LYS A 193 16.28 4.94 -17.01
CA LYS A 193 16.58 3.51 -16.91
C LYS A 193 15.31 2.76 -16.57
N THR A 194 15.12 1.54 -17.09
CA THR A 194 13.96 0.68 -16.81
C THR A 194 14.26 -0.44 -15.83
N ASP A 195 15.43 -1.08 -15.99
CA ASP A 195 15.90 -2.19 -15.15
C ASP A 195 17.15 -1.77 -14.36
N PRO A 196 17.31 -2.18 -13.09
CA PRO A 196 16.44 -3.10 -12.34
C PRO A 196 15.13 -2.46 -11.84
N LEU A 197 15.03 -1.13 -11.86
CA LEU A 197 13.81 -0.37 -11.60
C LEU A 197 13.74 0.88 -12.48
N PRO A 198 12.53 1.41 -12.75
CA PRO A 198 12.36 2.61 -13.55
C PRO A 198 12.92 3.82 -12.79
N VAL A 199 13.79 4.59 -13.44
CA VAL A 199 14.37 5.82 -12.93
C VAL A 199 13.86 6.99 -13.76
N VAL A 200 13.38 8.04 -13.10
CA VAL A 200 12.97 9.31 -13.73
C VAL A 200 13.68 10.49 -13.07
N ALA A 201 13.90 11.56 -13.83
CA ALA A 201 14.35 12.83 -13.29
C ALA A 201 13.15 13.70 -12.89
N ILE A 202 13.23 14.32 -11.71
CA ILE A 202 12.24 15.28 -11.20
C ILE A 202 12.95 16.50 -10.62
N GLU A 203 12.19 17.54 -10.27
CA GLU A 203 12.70 18.71 -9.57
C GLU A 203 12.05 18.83 -8.18
N ILE A 204 12.84 19.07 -7.14
CA ILE A 204 12.36 19.43 -5.79
C ILE A 204 12.94 20.80 -5.45
N ASN A 205 12.07 21.77 -5.15
CA ASN A 205 12.46 23.13 -4.79
C ASN A 205 13.54 23.73 -5.72
N GLY A 206 13.45 23.53 -7.04
CA GLY A 206 14.40 24.06 -8.02
C GLY A 206 15.63 23.17 -8.31
N LYS A 207 15.82 22.06 -7.59
CA LYS A 207 16.97 21.15 -7.79
C LYS A 207 16.52 19.85 -8.42
N GLN A 208 17.18 19.48 -9.51
CA GLN A 208 16.95 18.21 -10.18
C GLN A 208 17.52 17.04 -9.37
N ILE A 209 16.74 15.96 -9.25
CA ILE A 209 17.13 14.70 -8.62
C ILE A 209 16.62 13.53 -9.45
N ASN A 210 17.26 12.37 -9.33
CA ASN A 210 16.74 11.13 -9.91
C ASN A 210 15.93 10.37 -8.87
N CYS A 211 14.84 9.76 -9.30
CA CYS A 211 13.94 9.00 -8.46
C CYS A 211 13.60 7.65 -9.08
N ILE A 212 13.51 6.63 -8.25
CA ILE A 212 12.84 5.37 -8.60
C ILE A 212 11.34 5.49 -8.33
N ILE A 213 10.55 4.53 -8.84
CA ILE A 213 9.09 4.48 -8.67
C ILE A 213 8.70 3.22 -7.89
N ASP A 214 7.98 3.42 -6.78
CA ASP A 214 7.71 2.39 -5.78
C ASP A 214 6.28 2.49 -5.23
N THR A 215 5.38 1.63 -5.68
CA THR A 215 4.01 1.56 -5.16
C THR A 215 3.91 1.03 -3.74
N GLY A 216 4.99 0.49 -3.18
CA GLY A 216 5.09 0.03 -1.80
C GLY A 216 5.46 1.10 -0.78
N GLY A 217 5.55 2.37 -1.18
CA GLY A 217 5.78 3.50 -0.28
C GLY A 217 4.55 4.37 -0.01
N GLU A 218 4.53 5.02 1.15
CA GLU A 218 3.45 5.93 1.61
C GLU A 218 3.55 7.36 1.04
N LEU A 219 4.58 8.11 1.47
CA LEU A 219 4.85 9.48 1.04
C LEU A 219 6.04 9.48 0.08
N PHE A 220 6.20 10.53 -0.71
CA PHE A 220 7.43 10.72 -1.48
C PHE A 220 8.62 10.66 -0.52
N TYR A 221 9.60 9.82 -0.79
CA TYR A 221 10.76 9.68 0.07
C TYR A 221 11.93 10.47 -0.53
N LEU A 222 12.56 11.31 0.27
CA LEU A 222 13.75 12.09 -0.11
C LEU A 222 14.94 11.69 0.76
N ASP A 223 16.11 11.57 0.17
CA ASP A 223 17.33 11.37 0.95
C ASP A 223 17.54 12.54 1.93
N GLU A 224 17.89 12.23 3.18
CA GLU A 224 18.06 13.24 4.22
C GLU A 224 19.19 14.25 3.92
N THR A 225 20.26 13.85 3.24
CA THR A 225 21.38 14.74 2.90
C THR A 225 20.92 15.74 1.85
N VAL A 226 20.16 15.27 0.87
CA VAL A 226 19.55 16.13 -0.14
C VAL A 226 18.51 17.07 0.48
N ALA A 227 17.64 16.56 1.37
CA ALA A 227 16.67 17.36 2.09
C ALA A 227 17.35 18.48 2.92
N ASN A 228 18.39 18.13 3.68
CA ASN A 228 19.18 19.07 4.48
C ASN A 228 19.86 20.14 3.60
N SER A 229 20.37 19.76 2.43
CA SER A 229 20.97 20.71 1.47
C SER A 229 19.98 21.76 0.94
N MET A 230 18.68 21.46 1.01
CA MET A 230 17.58 22.36 0.63
C MET A 230 16.97 23.08 1.83
N GLY A 231 17.47 22.85 3.05
CA GLY A 231 16.89 23.40 4.28
C GLY A 231 15.57 22.78 4.72
N ILE A 232 15.18 21.63 4.15
CA ILE A 232 13.96 20.91 4.52
C ILE A 232 14.17 20.24 5.88
N LYS A 233 13.25 20.48 6.82
CA LYS A 233 13.32 19.93 8.19
C LYS A 233 12.09 19.09 8.50
N PRO A 234 12.24 17.91 9.13
CA PRO A 234 11.11 17.15 9.63
C PRO A 234 10.31 17.91 10.68
N VAL A 235 8.99 17.76 10.65
CA VAL A 235 8.06 18.23 11.70
C VAL A 235 7.77 17.14 12.73
N ALA A 236 8.00 15.87 12.35
CA ALA A 236 7.89 14.71 13.21
C ALA A 236 8.88 13.63 12.74
N ASN A 237 9.21 12.69 13.62
CA ASN A 237 10.06 11.55 13.31
C ASN A 237 9.40 10.26 13.80
N GLN A 238 9.68 9.14 13.13
CA GLN A 238 9.22 7.83 13.52
C GLN A 238 10.30 6.80 13.18
N MET A 239 10.54 5.85 14.07
CA MET A 239 11.29 4.66 13.71
C MET A 239 10.46 3.84 12.72
N GLU A 240 11.02 3.36 11.62
CA GLU A 240 10.34 2.48 10.66
C GLU A 240 11.23 1.28 10.33
N THR A 241 10.61 0.10 10.21
CA THR A 241 11.31 -1.14 9.85
C THR A 241 11.15 -1.40 8.35
N PHE A 242 12.28 -1.60 7.68
CA PHE A 242 12.36 -1.85 6.24
C PHE A 242 12.65 -3.33 5.94
N ALA A 243 12.63 -3.70 4.66
CA ALA A 243 13.02 -5.02 4.21
C ALA A 243 14.40 -5.43 4.77
N GLY A 244 14.53 -6.69 5.21
CA GLY A 244 15.69 -7.18 5.95
C GLY A 244 15.64 -6.95 7.47
N GLY A 245 14.58 -6.32 7.99
CA GLY A 245 14.30 -6.23 9.44
C GLY A 245 15.03 -5.10 10.17
N LYS A 246 15.72 -4.21 9.44
CA LYS A 246 16.40 -3.07 10.04
C LYS A 246 15.45 -1.89 10.25
N THR A 247 15.60 -1.26 11.40
CA THR A 247 14.82 -0.08 11.78
C THR A 247 15.67 1.18 11.68
N ILE A 248 15.17 2.19 10.97
CA ILE A 248 15.81 3.51 10.87
C ILE A 248 14.82 4.60 11.27
N GLU A 249 15.34 5.72 11.77
CA GLU A 249 14.51 6.91 12.00
C GLU A 249 14.18 7.57 10.66
N VAL A 250 12.90 7.86 10.45
CA VAL A 250 12.37 8.53 9.27
C VAL A 250 11.69 9.81 9.72
N GLY A 251 12.10 10.92 9.10
CA GLY A 251 11.46 12.22 9.27
C GLY A 251 10.26 12.37 8.37
N TYR A 252 9.23 13.06 8.86
CA TYR A 252 8.05 13.47 8.11
C TYR A 252 8.15 14.97 7.91
N ALA A 253 8.14 15.42 6.65
CA ALA A 253 8.40 16.81 6.30
C ALA A 253 7.47 17.29 5.18
N LYS A 254 7.63 18.55 4.79
CA LYS A 254 6.94 19.19 3.69
C LYS A 254 7.96 19.82 2.74
N VAL A 255 7.71 19.70 1.43
CA VAL A 255 8.42 20.47 0.40
C VAL A 255 7.46 21.42 -0.30
N ASP A 256 7.99 22.56 -0.73
CA ASP A 256 7.17 23.61 -1.32
C ASP A 256 6.72 23.25 -2.74
N ASN A 257 7.65 22.73 -3.55
CA ASN A 257 7.39 22.39 -4.94
C ASN A 257 8.06 21.07 -5.34
N LEU A 258 7.30 20.20 -5.98
CA LEU A 258 7.76 18.99 -6.67
C LEU A 258 7.30 19.08 -8.13
N LYS A 259 8.23 19.06 -9.07
CA LYS A 259 7.93 19.11 -10.51
C LYS A 259 8.16 17.75 -11.18
N LEU A 260 7.15 17.29 -11.90
CA LEU A 260 7.13 16.06 -12.67
C LEU A 260 6.79 16.41 -14.12
N GLY A 261 7.80 16.41 -15.00
CA GLY A 261 7.63 16.86 -16.37
C GLY A 261 7.15 18.32 -16.43
N SER A 262 5.97 18.55 -17.00
CA SER A 262 5.34 19.87 -17.09
C SER A 262 4.44 20.22 -15.90
N VAL A 263 4.26 19.32 -14.93
CA VAL A 263 3.35 19.52 -13.80
C VAL A 263 4.12 19.92 -12.56
N THR A 264 3.62 20.92 -11.83
CA THR A 264 4.14 21.31 -10.52
C THR A 264 3.12 20.95 -9.44
N ILE A 265 3.56 20.23 -8.42
CA ILE A 265 2.77 19.96 -7.22
C ILE A 265 3.32 20.82 -6.09
N LYS A 266 2.46 21.64 -5.48
CA LYS A 266 2.82 22.47 -4.33
C LYS A 266 2.41 21.79 -3.03
N SER A 267 3.14 22.13 -1.96
CA SER A 267 2.79 21.74 -0.59
C SER A 267 2.71 20.22 -0.45
N VAL A 268 3.85 19.57 -0.71
CA VAL A 268 3.93 18.12 -0.84
C VAL A 268 4.45 17.52 0.46
N PRO A 269 3.67 16.65 1.13
CA PRO A 269 4.15 15.89 2.28
C PRO A 269 5.12 14.81 1.83
N ILE A 270 6.25 14.70 2.54
CA ILE A 270 7.34 13.78 2.22
C ILE A 270 7.81 13.02 3.46
N LYS A 271 8.52 11.92 3.23
CA LYS A 271 9.42 11.29 4.18
C LYS A 271 10.86 11.68 3.86
N THR A 272 11.68 11.78 4.88
CA THR A 272 13.14 11.97 4.77
C THR A 272 13.85 10.91 5.57
N GLY A 273 14.95 10.38 5.06
CA GLY A 273 15.82 9.51 5.84
C GLY A 273 17.04 9.08 5.05
N LYS A 274 17.94 8.34 5.69
CA LYS A 274 19.15 7.81 5.05
C LYS A 274 18.76 6.78 4.01
N ILE A 275 18.79 7.17 2.75
CA ILE A 275 18.81 6.21 1.66
C ILE A 275 20.29 5.97 1.36
N LYS A 276 20.88 4.93 1.95
CA LYS A 276 22.23 4.53 1.52
C LYS A 276 22.11 3.96 0.12
N TRP A 277 22.40 4.77 -0.89
CA TRP A 277 22.37 4.34 -2.27
C TRP A 277 23.46 3.30 -2.55
N ILE A 278 23.02 2.15 -3.04
CA ILE A 278 23.76 1.37 -4.01
C ILE A 278 23.41 1.98 -5.38
N GLN A 279 24.39 2.18 -6.25
CA GLN A 279 24.19 2.68 -7.61
C GLN A 279 23.21 1.77 -8.35
N VAL A 280 22.08 2.30 -8.85
CA VAL A 280 21.14 1.51 -9.66
C VAL A 280 21.79 1.24 -11.03
N GLY A 281 22.51 0.12 -11.10
CA GLY A 281 23.38 -0.27 -12.21
C GLY A 281 24.41 0.80 -12.59
N GLY A 282 25.19 1.25 -11.61
CA GLY A 282 26.49 1.90 -11.81
C GLY A 282 26.52 3.43 -11.94
N ASP A 283 25.57 4.05 -12.65
CA ASP A 283 25.80 5.40 -13.18
C ASP A 283 24.81 6.50 -12.71
N LEU A 284 23.69 6.13 -12.09
CA LEU A 284 22.67 7.08 -11.63
C LEU A 284 22.65 7.14 -10.11
N GLU A 285 23.00 8.31 -9.57
CA GLU A 285 22.69 8.66 -8.20
C GLU A 285 21.19 8.92 -8.12
N ILE A 286 20.49 8.04 -7.43
CA ILE A 286 19.10 8.25 -7.07
C ILE A 286 19.11 9.06 -5.77
N SER A 287 18.10 9.89 -5.52
CA SER A 287 17.99 10.64 -4.26
C SER A 287 16.56 10.78 -3.77
N GLY A 288 15.61 10.15 -4.46
CA GLY A 288 14.23 10.10 -4.02
C GLY A 288 13.47 8.91 -4.59
N ILE A 289 12.24 8.76 -4.10
CA ILE A 289 11.35 7.65 -4.43
C ILE A 289 9.96 8.23 -4.64
N ILE A 290 9.46 8.09 -5.86
CA ILE A 290 8.08 8.43 -6.20
C ILE A 290 7.22 7.26 -5.74
N THR A 291 6.37 7.53 -4.75
CA THR A 291 5.55 6.50 -4.13
C THR A 291 4.07 6.64 -4.46
N THR A 292 3.24 5.74 -3.93
CA THR A 292 1.78 5.82 -4.04
C THR A 292 1.24 7.19 -3.62
N GLY A 293 1.85 7.86 -2.62
CA GLY A 293 1.45 9.21 -2.20
C GLY A 293 1.49 10.26 -3.31
N ILE A 294 2.41 10.12 -4.28
CA ILE A 294 2.48 10.97 -5.48
C ILE A 294 1.62 10.39 -6.61
N LEU A 295 1.70 9.09 -6.86
CA LEU A 295 0.98 8.45 -7.96
C LEU A 295 -0.53 8.61 -7.85
N GLN A 296 -1.07 8.61 -6.62
CA GLN A 296 -2.51 8.78 -6.36
C GLN A 296 -3.06 10.18 -6.61
N GLN A 297 -2.18 11.16 -6.90
CA GLN A 297 -2.57 12.51 -7.28
C GLN A 297 -3.01 12.59 -8.75
N PHE A 298 -2.74 11.54 -9.53
CA PHE A 298 -2.95 11.48 -10.97
C PHE A 298 -3.67 10.20 -11.38
N LEU A 299 -4.13 10.15 -12.63
CA LEU A 299 -4.33 8.91 -13.36
C LEU A 299 -2.99 8.50 -13.99
N SER A 300 -2.15 7.85 -13.17
CA SER A 300 -0.76 7.51 -13.47
C SER A 300 -0.65 6.25 -14.31
N THR A 301 0.07 6.29 -15.42
CA THR A 301 0.44 5.11 -16.23
C THR A 301 1.93 4.88 -16.19
N MET A 302 2.35 3.69 -15.79
CA MET A 302 3.69 3.18 -16.07
C MET A 302 3.66 2.45 -17.41
N ASP A 303 4.18 3.10 -18.43
CA ASP A 303 4.25 2.55 -19.78
C ASP A 303 5.64 1.96 -20.02
N TYR A 304 5.81 0.70 -19.62
CA TYR A 304 7.07 -0.03 -19.82
C TYR A 304 7.42 -0.26 -21.29
N ILE A 305 6.41 -0.27 -22.17
CA ILE A 305 6.59 -0.51 -23.61
C ILE A 305 7.27 0.70 -24.25
N ASN A 306 6.81 1.90 -23.88
CA ASN A 306 7.36 3.16 -24.39
C ASN A 306 8.45 3.76 -23.47
N GLY A 307 8.69 3.17 -22.30
CA GLY A 307 9.69 3.64 -21.35
C GLY A 307 9.35 5.01 -20.76
N GLU A 308 8.10 5.21 -20.35
CA GLU A 308 7.64 6.50 -19.78
C GLU A 308 6.65 6.36 -18.62
N LEU A 309 6.70 7.33 -17.71
CA LEU A 309 5.64 7.63 -16.75
C LEU A 309 4.71 8.67 -17.36
N VAL A 310 3.45 8.31 -17.61
CA VAL A 310 2.43 9.24 -18.12
C VAL A 310 1.52 9.66 -16.98
N LEU A 311 1.34 10.97 -16.81
CA LEU A 311 0.44 11.55 -15.82
C LEU A 311 -0.70 12.28 -16.51
N ARG A 312 -1.92 11.98 -16.07
CA ARG A 312 -3.15 12.66 -16.46
C ARG A 312 -3.90 13.17 -15.23
N PRO A 313 -4.76 14.19 -15.35
CA PRO A 313 -5.62 14.64 -14.26
C PRO A 313 -6.40 13.47 -13.64
N ARG A 314 -6.46 13.42 -12.30
CA ARG A 314 -7.37 12.50 -11.59
C ARG A 314 -8.80 13.03 -11.65
N SER A 315 -9.39 13.03 -12.84
CA SER A 315 -10.73 13.55 -13.13
C SER A 315 -11.29 12.86 -14.38
N GLU A 316 -12.53 13.18 -14.73
CA GLU A 316 -13.17 12.66 -15.96
C GLU A 316 -12.35 13.02 -17.21
N LEU A 317 -11.77 14.23 -17.26
CA LEU A 317 -10.89 14.63 -18.38
C LEU A 317 -9.72 13.66 -18.56
N GLY A 318 -8.99 13.34 -17.49
CA GLY A 318 -7.87 12.41 -17.58
C GLY A 318 -8.29 11.00 -17.97
N ARG A 319 -9.50 10.58 -17.56
CA ARG A 319 -10.11 9.31 -17.95
C ARG A 319 -10.45 9.29 -19.44
N GLU A 320 -11.08 10.34 -19.98
CA GLU A 320 -11.37 10.47 -21.41
C GLU A 320 -10.10 10.38 -22.25
N MET A 321 -9.03 11.06 -21.80
CA MET A 321 -7.71 10.99 -22.44
C MET A 321 -7.15 9.57 -22.43
N PHE A 322 -7.20 8.88 -21.27
CA PHE A 322 -6.76 7.49 -21.16
C PHE A 322 -7.54 6.56 -22.11
N LEU A 323 -8.87 6.70 -22.18
CA LEU A 323 -9.71 5.89 -23.07
C LEU A 323 -9.41 6.17 -24.55
N ALA A 324 -9.13 7.42 -24.91
CA ALA A 324 -8.72 7.78 -26.27
C ALA A 324 -7.35 7.16 -26.63
N GLU A 325 -6.37 7.24 -25.74
CA GLU A 325 -5.01 6.71 -25.94
C GLU A 325 -4.95 5.17 -25.94
N THR A 326 -5.90 4.51 -25.27
CA THR A 326 -6.00 3.05 -25.21
C THR A 326 -7.03 2.48 -26.18
N LYS A 327 -7.61 3.30 -27.05
CA LYS A 327 -8.59 2.86 -28.04
C LYS A 327 -8.01 1.75 -28.92
N GLY A 328 -8.69 0.61 -28.95
CA GLY A 328 -8.27 -0.56 -29.71
C GLY A 328 -7.21 -1.43 -29.04
N LYS A 329 -6.77 -1.10 -27.82
CA LYS A 329 -5.97 -2.00 -26.99
C LYS A 329 -6.86 -2.93 -26.18
N ASP A 330 -6.42 -4.16 -25.96
CA ASP A 330 -7.04 -5.06 -25.01
C ASP A 330 -6.67 -4.62 -23.58
N ILE A 331 -7.63 -4.01 -22.89
CA ILE A 331 -7.46 -3.53 -21.52
C ILE A 331 -8.05 -4.55 -20.54
N VAL A 332 -7.23 -4.96 -19.58
CA VAL A 332 -7.66 -5.77 -18.44
C VAL A 332 -7.75 -4.86 -17.21
N GLU A 333 -8.95 -4.60 -16.72
CA GLU A 333 -9.18 -3.89 -15.46
C GLU A 333 -9.20 -4.88 -14.28
N ILE A 334 -8.40 -4.61 -13.26
CA ILE A 334 -8.31 -5.39 -12.03
C ILE A 334 -8.67 -4.47 -10.86
N PRO A 335 -9.75 -4.75 -10.12
CA PRO A 335 -10.09 -3.98 -8.93
C PRO A 335 -9.06 -4.22 -7.82
N PHE A 336 -8.79 -3.18 -7.04
CA PHE A 336 -7.95 -3.26 -5.85
C PHE A 336 -8.65 -2.62 -4.64
N VAL A 337 -8.15 -2.94 -3.45
CA VAL A 337 -8.43 -2.16 -2.24
C VAL A 337 -7.15 -1.49 -1.76
N LEU A 338 -7.28 -0.34 -1.10
CA LEU A 338 -6.14 0.40 -0.54
C LEU A 338 -6.15 0.24 0.98
N ALA A 339 -5.26 -0.60 1.49
CA ALA A 339 -5.08 -0.79 2.92
C ALA A 339 -4.05 0.19 3.49
N LEU A 340 -4.27 0.57 4.76
CA LEU A 340 -3.46 1.58 5.45
C LEU A 340 -3.38 2.83 4.56
N THR A 341 -2.18 3.30 4.21
CA THR A 341 -2.01 4.52 3.41
C THR A 341 -1.69 4.26 1.93
N HIS A 342 -1.14 3.09 1.58
CA HIS A 342 -0.57 2.83 0.25
C HIS A 342 -0.60 1.37 -0.20
N ILE A 343 -1.01 0.42 0.64
CA ILE A 343 -0.92 -1.02 0.35
C ILE A 343 -2.05 -1.41 -0.61
N MET A 344 -1.75 -1.43 -1.91
CA MET A 344 -2.71 -1.84 -2.95
C MET A 344 -2.82 -3.36 -3.03
N ILE A 345 -3.98 -3.89 -2.63
CA ILE A 345 -4.25 -5.33 -2.64
C ILE A 345 -5.17 -5.68 -3.80
N VAL A 346 -4.73 -6.59 -4.65
CA VAL A 346 -5.53 -7.18 -5.73
C VAL A 346 -5.85 -8.64 -5.45
N ARG A 347 -6.94 -9.13 -6.06
CA ARG A 347 -7.27 -10.56 -6.02
C ARG A 347 -6.56 -11.30 -7.16
N GLY A 348 -5.75 -12.29 -6.80
CA GLY A 348 -4.96 -13.08 -7.75
C GLY A 348 -5.18 -14.59 -7.68
N GLN A 349 -4.51 -15.28 -8.60
CA GLN A 349 -4.44 -16.73 -8.73
C GLN A 349 -2.99 -17.20 -8.61
N LEU A 350 -2.75 -18.24 -7.82
CA LEU A 350 -1.45 -18.88 -7.63
C LEU A 350 -1.59 -20.38 -7.90
N ASN A 351 -0.79 -20.91 -8.83
CA ASN A 351 -0.81 -22.32 -9.24
C ASN A 351 -2.24 -22.85 -9.51
N GLY A 352 -3.05 -22.06 -10.23
CA GLY A 352 -4.43 -22.41 -10.58
C GLY A 352 -5.48 -22.20 -9.46
N LYS A 353 -5.08 -21.93 -8.22
CA LYS A 353 -6.00 -21.60 -7.12
C LYS A 353 -6.27 -20.10 -7.06
N GLY A 354 -7.54 -19.69 -7.02
CA GLY A 354 -7.92 -18.28 -6.90
C GLY A 354 -8.12 -17.82 -5.46
N GLY A 355 -8.33 -16.50 -5.30
CA GLY A 355 -8.75 -15.91 -4.03
C GLY A 355 -7.62 -15.49 -3.10
N PHE A 356 -6.44 -15.22 -3.67
CA PHE A 356 -5.28 -14.68 -2.94
C PHE A 356 -5.30 -13.16 -2.94
N ASN A 357 -4.94 -12.54 -1.81
CA ASN A 357 -4.77 -11.10 -1.63
C ASN A 357 -3.31 -10.72 -1.88
N LEU A 358 -3.02 -10.21 -3.07
CA LEU A 358 -1.65 -9.92 -3.47
C LEU A 358 -1.38 -8.42 -3.41
N PHE A 359 -0.35 -8.04 -2.67
CA PHE A 359 0.14 -6.66 -2.61
C PHE A 359 0.92 -6.31 -3.89
N LEU A 360 0.57 -5.22 -4.55
CA LEU A 360 1.29 -4.73 -5.71
C LEU A 360 2.41 -3.76 -5.31
N ASP A 361 3.65 -4.20 -5.45
CA ASP A 361 4.85 -3.46 -5.09
C ASP A 361 5.80 -3.40 -6.30
N SER A 362 5.81 -2.25 -6.97
CA SER A 362 6.70 -1.97 -8.10
C SER A 362 8.14 -1.68 -7.70
N GLY A 363 8.43 -1.49 -6.41
CA GLY A 363 9.75 -1.22 -5.86
C GLY A 363 10.52 -2.48 -5.48
N LEU A 364 9.85 -3.62 -5.26
CA LEU A 364 10.55 -4.90 -5.10
C LEU A 364 11.15 -5.35 -6.44
N ALA A 365 12.49 -5.36 -6.53
CA ALA A 365 13.22 -5.81 -7.71
C ALA A 365 14.17 -6.98 -7.39
N ASP A 366 13.93 -8.09 -8.09
CA ASP A 366 14.85 -9.22 -8.24
C ASP A 366 14.78 -9.63 -9.72
N GLU A 367 15.92 -9.96 -10.32
CA GLU A 367 16.03 -10.24 -11.76
C GLU A 367 15.13 -11.41 -12.23
N SER A 368 14.75 -12.30 -11.31
CA SER A 368 14.06 -13.56 -11.59
C SER A 368 12.69 -13.68 -10.93
N ALA A 369 12.43 -12.95 -9.85
CA ALA A 369 11.27 -13.20 -9.01
C ALA A 369 10.12 -12.23 -9.24
N ALA A 370 9.04 -12.75 -9.81
CA ALA A 370 7.78 -12.04 -10.08
C ALA A 370 6.87 -11.95 -8.83
N ILE A 371 7.11 -12.82 -7.85
CA ILE A 371 6.28 -12.93 -6.65
C ILE A 371 7.12 -13.20 -5.43
N LEU A 372 6.66 -12.74 -4.29
CA LEU A 372 7.20 -13.08 -3.00
C LEU A 372 6.09 -13.66 -2.12
N LEU A 373 6.35 -14.81 -1.48
CA LEU A 373 5.36 -15.52 -0.65
C LEU A 373 5.83 -15.65 0.80
N PRO A 374 4.93 -15.47 1.79
CA PRO A 374 5.15 -15.89 3.16
C PRO A 374 5.03 -17.41 3.30
N GLU A 375 5.62 -17.95 4.37
CA GLU A 375 5.59 -19.38 4.69
C GLU A 375 4.15 -19.93 4.74
N GLN A 376 3.21 -19.19 5.32
CA GLN A 376 1.81 -19.59 5.44
C GLN A 376 1.17 -19.85 4.07
N THR A 377 1.46 -19.02 3.07
CA THR A 377 0.94 -19.20 1.71
C THR A 377 1.63 -20.36 1.00
N MET A 378 2.95 -20.52 1.18
CA MET A 378 3.69 -21.65 0.62
C MET A 378 3.15 -22.99 1.16
N ASN A 379 2.94 -23.08 2.47
CA ASN A 379 2.35 -24.24 3.13
C ASN A 379 0.93 -24.55 2.60
N TYR A 380 0.08 -23.52 2.42
CA TYR A 380 -1.26 -23.69 1.84
C TYR A 380 -1.23 -24.19 0.39
N LEU A 381 -0.23 -23.77 -0.38
CA LEU A 381 -0.03 -24.17 -1.77
C LEU A 381 0.69 -25.52 -1.90
N GLY A 382 1.27 -26.05 -0.82
CA GLY A 382 2.10 -27.25 -0.84
C GLY A 382 3.46 -27.02 -1.52
N ILE A 383 3.98 -25.80 -1.49
CA ILE A 383 5.30 -25.46 -2.05
C ILE A 383 6.34 -25.69 -0.95
N PRO A 384 7.36 -26.55 -1.17
CA PRO A 384 8.42 -26.74 -0.20
C PRO A 384 9.18 -25.43 0.08
N LEU A 385 9.58 -25.22 1.34
CA LEU A 385 10.44 -24.08 1.67
C LEU A 385 11.78 -24.23 0.94
N PRO A 386 12.21 -23.19 0.20
CA PRO A 386 13.46 -23.23 -0.56
C PRO A 386 14.67 -23.20 0.37
N VAL A 387 15.82 -23.60 -0.17
CA VAL A 387 17.11 -23.41 0.49
C VAL A 387 17.38 -21.91 0.61
N MET A 388 17.85 -21.52 1.78
CA MET A 388 18.08 -20.14 2.15
C MET A 388 19.54 -19.73 1.82
N GLU A 389 19.69 -18.59 1.16
CA GLU A 389 20.94 -17.96 0.75
C GLU A 389 21.08 -16.61 1.45
N THR A 390 22.25 -16.34 2.03
CA THR A 390 22.55 -15.05 2.67
C THR A 390 23.07 -14.06 1.63
N ILE A 391 22.40 -12.91 1.55
CA ILE A 391 22.81 -11.77 0.75
C ILE A 391 23.66 -10.84 1.64
N PRO A 392 24.90 -10.49 1.22
CA PRO A 392 25.78 -9.61 1.98
C PRO A 392 25.17 -8.22 2.24
N GLU A 393 25.60 -7.55 3.31
CA GLU A 393 25.06 -6.25 3.72
C GLU A 393 25.19 -5.16 2.66
N GLU A 394 26.27 -5.22 1.86
CA GLU A 394 26.56 -4.29 0.76
C GLU A 394 25.62 -4.44 -0.45
N SER A 395 24.80 -5.50 -0.48
CA SER A 395 23.76 -5.74 -1.48
C SER A 395 22.34 -5.56 -0.89
N GLY A 396 22.24 -4.96 0.30
CA GLY A 396 21.03 -4.76 1.11
C GLY A 396 20.10 -3.61 0.65
N GLY A 397 18.79 -3.71 0.95
CA GLY A 397 17.76 -2.68 0.67
C GLY A 397 17.96 -1.32 1.37
N LEU A 398 16.96 -0.42 1.34
CA LEU A 398 17.06 1.01 1.71
C LEU A 398 17.80 1.31 3.04
N ALA A 399 17.60 0.47 4.05
CA ALA A 399 18.21 0.64 5.37
C ALA A 399 19.67 0.10 5.46
N GLY A 400 20.12 -0.69 4.48
CA GLY A 400 21.38 -1.43 4.46
C GLY A 400 21.40 -2.57 5.48
N GLY A 401 21.75 -3.79 5.08
CA GLY A 401 21.79 -4.95 5.98
C GLY A 401 21.72 -6.24 5.20
N GLY A 402 22.42 -7.26 5.69
CA GLY A 402 22.38 -8.59 5.09
C GLY A 402 21.02 -9.21 5.35
N PHE A 403 20.52 -9.99 4.39
CA PHE A 403 19.24 -10.66 4.53
C PHE A 403 19.30 -12.05 3.91
N THR A 404 18.38 -12.91 4.29
CA THR A 404 18.34 -14.28 3.79
C THR A 404 17.12 -14.46 2.92
N ILE A 405 17.34 -14.96 1.70
CA ILE A 405 16.26 -15.29 0.77
C ILE A 405 16.33 -16.75 0.36
N GLY A 406 15.20 -17.31 -0.03
CA GLY A 406 15.18 -18.54 -0.82
C GLY A 406 14.44 -18.32 -2.12
N ARG A 407 14.90 -18.99 -3.17
CA ARG A 407 14.31 -18.93 -4.52
C ARG A 407 13.51 -20.19 -4.82
N PHE A 408 12.36 -20.02 -5.42
CA PHE A 408 11.53 -21.12 -5.91
C PHE A 408 10.93 -20.77 -7.28
N THR A 409 10.25 -21.72 -7.91
CA THR A 409 9.52 -21.50 -9.17
C THR A 409 8.03 -21.72 -8.93
N MET A 410 7.22 -20.83 -9.49
CA MET A 410 5.77 -20.96 -9.56
C MET A 410 5.37 -21.47 -10.94
N GLU A 411 4.49 -22.46 -10.99
CA GLU A 411 3.90 -22.90 -12.26
C GLU A 411 3.08 -21.78 -12.89
N ASN A 412 2.36 -21.03 -12.06
CA ASN A 412 1.52 -19.94 -12.52
C ASN A 412 1.28 -18.86 -11.45
N VAL A 413 1.36 -17.60 -11.88
CA VAL A 413 0.89 -16.41 -11.15
C VAL A 413 -0.02 -15.62 -12.09
N GLY A 414 -1.21 -15.27 -11.63
CA GLY A 414 -2.20 -14.61 -12.47
C GLY A 414 -2.97 -13.51 -11.76
N LEU A 415 -3.27 -12.45 -12.50
CA LEU A 415 -4.19 -11.38 -12.14
C LEU A 415 -5.27 -11.28 -13.23
N ALA A 416 -6.50 -11.71 -12.92
CA ALA A 416 -7.57 -11.89 -13.90
C ALA A 416 -7.11 -12.74 -15.12
N SER A 417 -7.23 -12.21 -16.34
CA SER A 417 -6.77 -12.88 -17.58
C SER A 417 -5.27 -12.73 -17.83
N LEU A 418 -4.55 -11.92 -17.04
CA LEU A 418 -3.10 -11.77 -17.14
C LEU A 418 -2.45 -12.95 -16.41
N GLN A 419 -1.77 -13.80 -17.16
CA GLN A 419 -1.23 -15.06 -16.65
C GLN A 419 0.24 -15.15 -17.03
N GLN A 420 1.11 -15.29 -16.04
CA GLN A 420 2.51 -15.63 -16.24
C GLN A 420 2.76 -17.07 -15.77
N LYS A 421 3.57 -17.81 -16.51
CA LYS A 421 3.87 -19.22 -16.26
C LYS A 421 5.35 -19.39 -15.98
N LYS A 422 5.70 -20.37 -15.13
CA LYS A 422 7.09 -20.69 -14.80
C LYS A 422 7.89 -19.45 -14.35
N VAL A 423 7.32 -18.70 -13.42
CA VAL A 423 7.94 -17.48 -12.90
C VAL A 423 8.73 -17.77 -11.63
N GLY A 424 9.83 -17.05 -11.41
CA GLY A 424 10.57 -17.15 -10.15
C GLY A 424 9.78 -16.54 -9.00
N GLY A 425 10.04 -17.04 -7.79
CA GLY A 425 9.50 -16.52 -6.55
C GLY A 425 10.56 -16.38 -5.46
N LEU A 426 10.33 -15.44 -4.54
CA LEU A 426 11.16 -15.21 -3.35
C LEU A 426 10.46 -15.58 -2.05
N TYR A 427 11.24 -16.10 -1.13
CA TYR A 427 10.89 -16.37 0.26
C TYR A 427 11.93 -15.72 1.19
N GLY A 428 11.56 -15.41 2.44
CA GLY A 428 12.48 -14.95 3.48
C GLY A 428 12.51 -13.43 3.74
N VAL A 429 12.10 -12.62 2.76
CA VAL A 429 12.06 -11.15 2.89
C VAL A 429 10.65 -10.57 2.97
N PHE A 430 9.61 -11.43 3.01
CA PHE A 430 8.28 -11.00 3.43
C PHE A 430 8.31 -10.70 4.93
N PRO A 431 7.92 -9.49 5.38
CA PRO A 431 7.81 -9.26 6.80
C PRO A 431 6.75 -10.19 7.40
N PRO A 432 7.09 -11.04 8.41
CA PRO A 432 6.15 -12.03 8.92
C PRO A 432 4.84 -11.43 9.44
N THR A 433 4.89 -10.19 9.94
CA THR A 433 3.72 -9.49 10.48
C THR A 433 2.79 -8.98 9.38
N LEU A 434 3.31 -8.65 8.18
CA LEU A 434 2.51 -8.18 7.04
C LEU A 434 1.43 -9.18 6.63
N TYR A 435 1.63 -10.47 6.92
CA TYR A 435 0.62 -11.51 6.67
C TYR A 435 -0.74 -11.15 7.29
N MET A 436 -0.76 -10.44 8.43
CA MET A 436 -1.98 -10.08 9.17
C MET A 436 -2.06 -8.63 9.64
N ASP A 437 -1.05 -7.79 9.42
CA ASP A 437 -1.04 -6.40 9.92
C ASP A 437 -2.08 -5.49 9.25
N CYS A 438 -2.63 -5.89 8.09
CA CYS A 438 -3.77 -5.22 7.46
C CYS A 438 -5.14 -5.67 8.04
N GLU A 439 -5.16 -6.46 9.12
CA GLU A 439 -6.35 -7.11 9.71
C GLU A 439 -7.00 -8.22 8.85
N PHE A 440 -6.52 -8.39 7.63
CA PHE A 440 -6.84 -9.48 6.71
C PHE A 440 -5.55 -10.08 6.13
N ILE A 441 -5.66 -11.28 5.56
CA ILE A 441 -4.48 -11.97 5.04
C ILE A 441 -3.89 -11.23 3.83
N VAL A 442 -2.60 -10.92 3.87
CA VAL A 442 -1.80 -10.58 2.69
C VAL A 442 -1.00 -11.82 2.26
N ASP A 443 -1.34 -12.35 1.10
CA ASP A 443 -0.88 -13.66 0.62
C ASP A 443 0.52 -13.69 0.04
N GLY A 444 1.01 -12.52 -0.31
CA GLY A 444 2.20 -12.38 -1.08
C GLY A 444 2.19 -11.04 -1.77
N LEU A 445 3.24 -10.83 -2.53
CA LEU A 445 3.56 -9.55 -3.12
C LEU A 445 3.96 -9.78 -4.57
N ILE A 446 3.36 -9.03 -5.49
CA ILE A 446 3.66 -9.01 -6.92
C ILE A 446 4.70 -7.92 -7.15
N SER A 447 5.85 -8.33 -7.66
CA SER A 447 7.04 -7.48 -7.77
C SER A 447 7.10 -6.71 -9.10
N HIS A 448 8.09 -5.83 -9.21
CA HIS A 448 8.49 -5.21 -10.47
C HIS A 448 8.62 -6.21 -11.63
N GLN A 449 9.20 -7.38 -11.37
CA GLN A 449 9.48 -8.39 -12.40
C GLN A 449 8.20 -8.94 -13.06
N TYR A 450 7.08 -8.99 -12.32
CA TYR A 450 5.77 -9.29 -12.91
C TYR A 450 5.25 -8.09 -13.71
N LEU A 451 5.25 -6.91 -13.08
CA LEU A 451 4.61 -5.70 -13.55
C LEU A 451 5.23 -5.12 -14.84
N LYS A 452 6.54 -5.26 -15.01
CA LYS A 452 7.29 -4.70 -16.16
C LYS A 452 6.92 -5.29 -17.53
N ASN A 453 6.11 -6.35 -17.55
CA ASN A 453 5.61 -6.99 -18.78
C ASN A 453 4.34 -6.32 -19.34
N TYR A 454 3.89 -5.22 -18.72
CA TYR A 454 2.65 -4.55 -19.06
C TYR A 454 2.83 -3.03 -19.00
N SER A 455 2.01 -2.30 -19.77
CA SER A 455 1.68 -0.92 -19.43
C SER A 455 0.49 -0.93 -18.47
N TRP A 456 0.64 -0.33 -17.29
CA TRP A 456 -0.40 -0.31 -16.27
C TRP A 456 -0.75 1.09 -15.80
N THR A 457 -2.03 1.34 -15.58
CA THR A 457 -2.59 2.62 -15.12
C THR A 457 -3.33 2.43 -13.81
N ILE A 458 -3.08 3.29 -12.81
CA ILE A 458 -3.79 3.24 -11.52
C ILE A 458 -4.87 4.33 -11.46
N ASP A 459 -6.12 3.91 -11.29
CA ASP A 459 -7.26 4.80 -11.07
C ASP A 459 -7.75 4.66 -9.62
N PHE A 460 -7.25 5.52 -8.74
CA PHE A 460 -7.66 5.58 -7.33
C PHE A 460 -9.07 6.14 -7.12
N SER A 461 -9.71 6.74 -8.14
CA SER A 461 -11.09 7.21 -8.04
C SER A 461 -12.07 6.05 -8.22
N ARG A 462 -11.71 5.07 -9.03
CA ARG A 462 -12.50 3.84 -9.26
C ARG A 462 -11.99 2.63 -8.49
N MET A 463 -10.80 2.73 -7.91
CA MET A 463 -10.08 1.62 -7.26
C MET A 463 -9.82 0.45 -8.23
N VAL A 464 -9.35 0.79 -9.44
CA VAL A 464 -8.99 -0.19 -10.48
C VAL A 464 -7.60 0.07 -11.03
N MET A 465 -6.90 -0.99 -11.40
CA MET A 465 -5.71 -0.94 -12.24
C MET A 465 -6.02 -1.47 -13.63
N ALA A 466 -5.71 -0.69 -14.66
CA ALA A 466 -5.91 -1.07 -16.05
C ALA A 466 -4.57 -1.49 -16.66
N PHE A 467 -4.50 -2.69 -17.22
CA PHE A 467 -3.30 -3.25 -17.84
C PHE A 467 -3.48 -3.43 -19.35
N SER A 468 -2.42 -3.19 -20.11
CA SER A 468 -2.30 -3.50 -21.54
C SER A 468 -0.96 -4.15 -21.82
N LYS A 469 -0.90 -4.92 -22.91
CA LYS A 469 0.34 -5.53 -23.43
C LYS A 469 0.90 -4.75 -24.61
#